data_AF-A0A523WTT3-F1
#
_entry.id   AF-A0A523WTT3-F1
#
_cell.length_a   1.000
_cell.length_b   1.000
_cell.length_c   1.000
_cell.angle_alpha   90.00
_cell.angle_beta   90.00
_cell.angle_gamma   90.00
#
_symmetry.space_group_name_H-M   'P 1'
#
loop_
_entity.id
_entity.type
_entity.pdbx_description
1 polymer ?
#
loop_
_entity_poly.entity_id
_entity_poly.type
_entity_poly.pdbx_seq_one_letter_code
_entity_poly.pdbx_strand_id
1 'polypeptide(L)'
;MSMKKFVWAVIFLMVLSSLSLQAQESFLDIKLRVFEGIREGKTEPPRFVTSSYLRPTLTASMQIDFGLEKEKGHIKRVFNLKRVNLLTEADLGFGAEGKKTASHFFRLNSKEYKIYIKLLDWKNKGSFLILVNELLNDKPDNVLTTEMILLGGNIAVFGFEDRKGKPYFLSFYVTGPKDKVLPPPPPPPPARKKLKKELAEFEKGAVKAKGDIKPPKLIKKVDPIYPEEARKQGISGVVLLSVRSNEQGNIVGVKIVKSPHELLSKASVEAVKQWKYEPMLIKGKPMP
;
A
#
# COMPACT_ATOMS: atom_id res chain seq x y z
N MET A 1 66.46 16.49 2.19
CA MET A 1 65.34 16.36 1.23
C MET A 1 65.01 17.76 0.72
N SER A 2 65.12 18.03 -0.59
CA SER A 2 64.93 19.39 -1.14
C SER A 2 63.52 19.90 -0.86
N MET A 3 63.40 21.15 -0.40
CA MET A 3 62.13 21.81 -0.05
C MET A 3 61.10 21.74 -1.20
N LYS A 4 61.58 21.73 -2.45
CA LYS A 4 60.73 21.55 -3.64
C LYS A 4 60.10 20.15 -3.75
N LYS A 5 60.81 19.10 -3.32
CA LYS A 5 60.30 17.71 -3.31
C LYS A 5 59.27 17.50 -2.20
N PHE A 6 59.43 18.18 -1.07
CA PHE A 6 58.44 18.14 0.03
C PHE A 6 57.15 18.87 -0.34
N VAL A 7 57.25 20.04 -0.97
CA VAL A 7 56.09 20.80 -1.45
C VAL A 7 55.33 20.01 -2.52
N TRP A 8 56.02 19.36 -3.46
CA TRP A 8 55.37 18.51 -4.46
C TRP A 8 54.72 17.27 -3.85
N ALA A 9 55.33 16.65 -2.83
CA ALA A 9 54.74 15.51 -2.14
C ALA A 9 53.47 15.90 -1.37
N VAL A 10 53.43 17.07 -0.74
CA VAL A 10 52.25 17.58 -0.01
C VAL A 10 51.13 17.96 -0.98
N ILE A 11 51.46 18.60 -2.12
CA ILE A 11 50.47 18.89 -3.17
C ILE A 11 49.92 17.59 -3.76
N PHE A 12 50.77 16.59 -4.01
CA PHE A 12 50.34 15.28 -4.51
C PHE A 12 49.47 14.54 -3.48
N LEU A 13 49.79 14.62 -2.18
CA LEU A 13 48.98 14.03 -1.12
C LEU A 13 47.64 14.77 -0.93
N MET A 14 47.60 16.09 -1.09
CA MET A 14 46.37 16.89 -1.06
C MET A 14 45.48 16.66 -2.29
N VAL A 15 46.07 16.42 -3.46
CA VAL A 15 45.32 16.06 -4.67
C VAL A 15 44.82 14.60 -4.60
N LEU A 16 45.60 13.67 -4.02
CA LEU A 16 45.13 12.31 -3.78
C LEU A 16 44.06 12.24 -2.67
N SER A 17 44.11 13.09 -1.64
CA SER A 17 43.10 13.15 -0.58
C SER A 17 41.86 13.95 -0.96
N SER A 18 41.91 14.76 -2.02
CA SER A 18 40.73 15.40 -2.62
C SER A 18 40.09 14.56 -3.73
N LEU A 19 40.78 13.54 -4.25
CA LEU A 19 40.17 12.51 -5.12
C LEU A 19 39.46 11.39 -4.34
N SER A 20 39.67 11.26 -3.02
CA SER A 20 39.17 10.10 -2.25
C SER A 20 37.79 10.26 -1.62
N LEU A 21 37.04 11.33 -1.88
CA LEU A 21 35.68 11.46 -1.32
C LEU A 21 34.72 12.35 -2.11
N GLN A 22 34.74 12.30 -3.44
CA GLN A 22 33.51 12.59 -4.18
C GLN A 22 32.70 11.30 -4.25
N ALA A 23 32.05 10.95 -3.13
CA ALA A 23 30.89 10.07 -3.18
C ALA A 23 29.88 10.77 -4.09
N GLN A 24 29.77 10.30 -5.32
CA GLN A 24 28.90 10.85 -6.34
C GLN A 24 27.47 10.86 -5.78
N GLU A 25 26.95 12.06 -5.46
CA GLU A 25 25.70 12.21 -4.73
C GLU A 25 24.55 11.52 -5.49
N SER A 26 24.01 10.47 -4.90
CA SER A 26 22.76 9.85 -5.33
C SER A 26 21.65 10.91 -5.24
N PHE A 27 20.84 11.05 -6.30
CA PHE A 27 19.66 11.91 -6.25
C PHE A 27 18.49 11.23 -5.53
N LEU A 28 18.55 9.91 -5.39
CA LEU A 28 17.55 9.09 -4.73
C LEU A 28 18.21 7.79 -4.26
N ASP A 29 18.01 7.44 -3.00
CA ASP A 29 18.35 6.13 -2.46
C ASP A 29 17.10 5.38 -2.04
N ILE A 30 17.02 4.09 -2.42
CA ILE A 30 15.96 3.19 -2.03
C ILE A 30 16.57 2.05 -1.23
N LYS A 31 16.16 1.88 0.02
CA LYS A 31 16.38 0.64 0.74
C LYS A 31 15.38 -0.41 0.28
N LEU A 32 15.91 -1.50 -0.25
CA LEU A 32 15.19 -2.71 -0.61
C LEU A 32 15.38 -3.76 0.49
N ARG A 33 14.30 -4.39 0.94
CA ARG A 33 14.35 -5.62 1.74
C ARG A 33 13.54 -6.72 1.09
N VAL A 34 14.03 -7.94 1.20
CA VAL A 34 13.33 -9.15 0.77
C VAL A 34 13.05 -10.01 1.98
N PHE A 35 11.80 -10.44 2.14
CA PHE A 35 11.36 -11.26 3.25
C PHE A 35 10.72 -12.57 2.79
N GLU A 36 10.74 -13.54 3.69
CA GLU A 36 10.01 -14.79 3.61
C GLU A 36 8.98 -14.86 4.75
N GLY A 37 7.75 -15.28 4.43
CA GLY A 37 6.70 -15.52 5.41
C GLY A 37 6.45 -17.01 5.68
N ILE A 38 5.95 -17.31 6.87
CA ILE A 38 5.56 -18.67 7.28
C ILE A 38 4.10 -18.62 7.74
N ARG A 39 3.21 -19.40 7.12
CA ARG A 39 1.79 -19.58 7.52
C ARG A 39 1.64 -20.72 8.53
N GLU A 40 0.49 -20.78 9.22
CA GLU A 40 0.14 -21.93 10.07
C GLU A 40 -0.51 -23.05 9.22
N GLY A 41 -0.06 -24.31 9.37
CA GLY A 41 -0.66 -25.49 8.76
C GLY A 41 -0.13 -25.90 7.36
N LYS A 42 -0.54 -27.08 6.87
CA LYS A 42 -0.35 -27.53 5.48
C LYS A 42 -1.44 -26.86 4.63
N THR A 43 -1.08 -25.87 3.82
CA THR A 43 -1.99 -25.18 2.91
C THR A 43 -2.28 -26.05 1.68
N GLU A 44 -3.57 -26.24 1.36
CA GLU A 44 -3.96 -26.82 0.07
C GLU A 44 -3.46 -25.93 -1.08
N PRO A 45 -2.93 -26.51 -2.18
CA PRO A 45 -2.47 -25.72 -3.30
C PRO A 45 -3.67 -24.97 -3.94
N PRO A 46 -3.56 -23.65 -4.17
CA PRO A 46 -4.65 -22.90 -4.79
C PRO A 46 -4.94 -23.44 -6.20
N ARG A 47 -6.23 -23.61 -6.55
CA ARG A 47 -6.66 -23.95 -7.91
C ARG A 47 -6.39 -22.76 -8.85
N PHE A 48 -5.66 -23.01 -9.93
CA PHE A 48 -5.16 -22.01 -10.87
C PHE A 48 -6.22 -21.55 -11.88
N VAL A 49 -6.23 -20.25 -12.18
CA VAL A 49 -6.82 -19.69 -13.39
C VAL A 49 -5.83 -18.67 -13.97
N THR A 50 -5.17 -19.06 -15.07
CA THR A 50 -4.30 -18.29 -15.99
C THR A 50 -2.88 -17.89 -15.54
N SER A 51 -1.96 -17.94 -16.50
CA SER A 51 -0.51 -17.80 -16.40
C SER A 51 -0.05 -16.35 -16.49
N SER A 52 0.21 -15.73 -15.34
CA SER A 52 1.25 -14.71 -15.19
C SER A 52 1.50 -14.58 -13.69
N TYR A 53 2.70 -14.99 -13.28
CA TYR A 53 2.98 -15.32 -11.88
C TYR A 53 3.16 -14.04 -11.04
N LEU A 54 2.81 -14.16 -9.76
CA LEU A 54 2.75 -13.15 -8.70
C LEU A 54 1.46 -12.29 -8.67
N ARG A 55 0.56 -12.64 -7.74
CA ARG A 55 -0.66 -11.87 -7.45
C ARG A 55 -0.33 -10.74 -6.46
N PRO A 56 -0.46 -9.45 -6.82
CA PRO A 56 -0.32 -8.35 -5.88
C PRO A 56 -1.35 -8.49 -4.75
N THR A 57 -0.88 -8.61 -3.51
CA THR A 57 -1.74 -8.52 -2.32
C THR A 57 -1.43 -7.22 -1.60
N LEU A 58 -2.24 -6.19 -1.90
CA LEU A 58 -2.34 -4.89 -1.22
C LEU A 58 -1.04 -4.04 -1.16
N THR A 59 -1.00 -2.94 -1.91
CA THR A 59 -0.01 -1.87 -1.70
C THR A 59 -0.43 -1.01 -0.50
N ALA A 60 0.28 -1.14 0.63
CA ALA A 60 0.18 -0.19 1.73
C ALA A 60 1.27 0.88 1.58
N SER A 61 0.93 2.17 1.65
CA SER A 61 1.90 3.25 1.91
C SER A 61 1.78 3.69 3.37
N MET A 62 2.88 3.71 4.11
CA MET A 62 2.84 3.90 5.57
C MET A 62 3.96 4.77 6.12
N GLN A 63 3.59 5.82 6.87
CA GLN A 63 4.50 6.54 7.78
C GLN A 63 4.98 5.58 8.87
N ILE A 64 6.21 5.08 8.74
CA ILE A 64 6.81 4.12 9.67
C ILE A 64 8.12 4.73 10.20
N ASP A 65 8.33 4.65 11.52
CA ASP A 65 9.69 4.75 12.08
C ASP A 65 10.50 3.59 11.50
N PHE A 66 11.47 3.91 10.65
CA PHE A 66 12.30 3.00 9.85
C PHE A 66 13.04 1.92 10.68
N GLY A 67 12.32 0.89 11.13
CA GLY A 67 12.83 -0.17 12.00
C GLY A 67 12.42 -1.55 11.49
N LEU A 68 13.42 -2.40 11.25
CA LEU A 68 13.25 -3.76 10.71
C LEU A 68 12.21 -4.59 11.47
N GLU A 69 12.22 -4.56 12.81
CA GLU A 69 11.28 -5.34 13.62
C GLU A 69 9.84 -4.81 13.54
N LYS A 70 9.65 -3.49 13.45
CA LYS A 70 8.33 -2.88 13.23
C LYS A 70 7.76 -3.29 11.88
N GLU A 71 8.60 -3.29 10.85
CA GLU A 71 8.25 -3.72 9.50
C GLU A 71 7.89 -5.21 9.45
N LYS A 72 8.73 -6.09 9.99
CA LYS A 72 8.45 -7.53 10.12
C LYS A 72 7.14 -7.80 10.87
N GLY A 73 6.93 -7.12 12.00
CA GLY A 73 5.70 -7.22 12.78
C GLY A 73 4.47 -6.76 12.02
N HIS A 74 4.61 -5.76 11.14
CA HIS A 74 3.53 -5.29 10.29
C HIS A 74 3.19 -6.27 9.17
N ILE A 75 4.18 -6.74 8.42
CA ILE A 75 4.01 -7.78 7.38
C ILE A 75 3.36 -9.01 8.00
N LYS A 76 3.84 -9.44 9.17
CA LYS A 76 3.27 -10.57 9.90
C LYS A 76 1.78 -10.39 10.16
N ARG A 77 1.36 -9.21 10.64
CA ARG A 77 -0.03 -8.92 10.98
C ARG A 77 -0.94 -8.80 9.77
N VAL A 78 -0.53 -8.04 8.74
CA VAL A 78 -1.35 -7.77 7.54
C VAL A 78 -1.59 -9.02 6.74
N PHE A 79 -0.56 -9.86 6.58
CA PHE A 79 -0.63 -11.06 5.77
C PHE A 79 -0.96 -12.32 6.59
N ASN A 80 -1.36 -12.15 7.86
CA ASN A 80 -1.73 -13.22 8.78
C ASN A 80 -0.69 -14.35 8.82
N LEU A 81 0.56 -14.01 9.10
CA LEU A 81 1.68 -14.95 9.12
C LEU A 81 2.05 -15.32 10.56
N LYS A 82 2.58 -16.53 10.74
CA LYS A 82 3.21 -16.97 11.99
C LYS A 82 4.54 -16.25 12.22
N ARG A 83 5.34 -16.14 11.15
CA ARG A 83 6.70 -15.58 11.19
C ARG A 83 7.04 -14.88 9.87
N VAL A 84 7.94 -13.89 9.95
CA VAL A 84 8.55 -13.19 8.82
C VAL A 84 10.05 -13.14 9.04
N ASN A 85 10.83 -13.59 8.05
CA ASN A 85 12.29 -13.62 8.08
C ASN A 85 12.84 -12.67 7.01
N LEU A 86 13.88 -11.90 7.33
CA LEU A 86 14.62 -11.11 6.33
C LEU A 86 15.57 -12.06 5.58
N LEU A 87 15.51 -12.04 4.25
CA LEU A 87 16.40 -12.80 3.38
C LEU A 87 17.60 -11.96 2.93
N THR A 88 17.36 -10.72 2.52
CA THR A 88 18.41 -9.78 2.11
C THR A 88 17.94 -8.33 2.26
N GLU A 89 18.90 -7.43 2.46
CA GLU A 89 18.73 -5.99 2.42
C GLU A 89 19.74 -5.39 1.43
N ALA A 90 19.36 -4.33 0.72
CA ALA A 90 20.24 -3.58 -0.17
C ALA A 90 19.87 -2.10 -0.20
N ASP A 91 20.88 -1.23 -0.29
CA ASP A 91 20.69 0.19 -0.57
C ASP A 91 20.94 0.42 -2.07
N LEU A 92 19.92 0.92 -2.75
CA LEU A 92 19.87 1.08 -4.20
C LEU A 92 19.89 2.57 -4.53
N GLY A 93 21.07 3.05 -4.94
CA GLY A 93 21.28 4.42 -5.36
C GLY A 93 20.90 4.68 -6.82
N PHE A 94 20.26 5.81 -7.04
CA PHE A 94 19.94 6.39 -8.34
C PHE A 94 20.67 7.75 -8.42
N GLY A 95 21.52 7.95 -9.44
CA GLY A 95 22.37 9.16 -9.65
C GLY A 95 23.88 8.88 -9.55
N ALA A 96 24.78 9.40 -10.39
CA ALA A 96 24.76 10.76 -10.99
C ALA A 96 25.15 10.90 -12.50
N GLU A 97 24.77 9.96 -13.37
CA GLU A 97 24.91 10.10 -14.86
C GLU A 97 23.62 9.68 -15.61
N GLY A 98 22.45 10.10 -15.14
CA GLY A 98 21.18 9.70 -15.78
C GLY A 98 20.80 8.22 -15.60
N LYS A 99 21.49 7.49 -14.70
CA LYS A 99 21.15 6.12 -14.30
C LYS A 99 19.76 6.08 -13.64
N LYS A 100 18.76 5.71 -14.43
CA LYS A 100 17.35 5.54 -14.00
C LYS A 100 17.03 4.13 -13.52
N THR A 101 18.01 3.22 -13.50
CA THR A 101 17.78 1.81 -13.16
C THR A 101 18.75 1.36 -12.08
N ALA A 102 18.21 0.70 -11.05
CA ALA A 102 18.96 -0.06 -10.06
C ALA A 102 18.57 -1.54 -10.13
N SER A 103 19.43 -2.42 -9.63
CA SER A 103 19.13 -3.85 -9.57
C SER A 103 19.76 -4.52 -8.36
N HIS A 104 19.15 -5.60 -7.88
CA HIS A 104 19.68 -6.43 -6.80
C HIS A 104 19.48 -7.90 -7.13
N PHE A 105 20.41 -8.76 -6.68
CA PHE A 105 20.28 -10.21 -6.77
C PHE A 105 19.86 -10.78 -5.43
N PHE A 106 18.99 -11.78 -5.46
CA PHE A 106 18.54 -12.47 -4.27
C PHE A 106 18.15 -13.91 -4.60
N ARG A 107 18.05 -14.75 -3.57
CA ARG A 107 17.72 -16.17 -3.72
C ARG A 107 16.44 -16.52 -3.01
N LEU A 108 15.52 -17.21 -3.69
CA LEU A 108 14.32 -17.81 -3.09
C LEU A 108 14.32 -19.31 -3.39
N ASN A 109 14.19 -20.17 -2.38
CA ASN A 109 14.17 -21.63 -2.53
C ASN A 109 15.28 -22.16 -3.47
N SER A 110 16.51 -21.72 -3.26
CA SER A 110 17.69 -22.10 -4.06
C SER A 110 17.68 -21.64 -5.53
N LYS A 111 16.65 -20.93 -5.99
CA LYS A 111 16.62 -20.25 -7.29
C LYS A 111 17.13 -18.83 -7.15
N GLU A 112 17.81 -18.34 -8.18
CA GLU A 112 18.35 -16.99 -8.23
C GLU A 112 17.41 -16.05 -8.96
N TYR A 113 17.25 -14.86 -8.40
CA TYR A 113 16.39 -13.83 -8.94
C TYR A 113 17.15 -12.52 -9.05
N LYS A 114 16.83 -11.75 -10.08
CA LYS A 114 17.30 -10.38 -10.24
C LYS A 114 16.10 -9.44 -10.30
N ILE A 115 16.05 -8.51 -9.35
CA ILE A 115 15.09 -7.41 -9.38
C ILE A 115 15.72 -6.22 -10.09
N TYR A 116 14.97 -5.61 -11.00
CA TYR A 116 15.26 -4.30 -11.58
C TYR A 116 14.22 -3.30 -11.10
N ILE A 117 14.69 -2.11 -10.76
CA ILE A 117 13.88 -0.97 -10.36
C ILE A 117 14.22 0.16 -11.32
N LYS A 118 13.26 0.54 -12.16
CA LYS A 118 13.42 1.61 -13.14
C LYS A 118 12.56 2.80 -12.75
N LEU A 119 13.17 3.96 -12.58
CA LEU A 119 12.49 5.24 -12.38
C LEU A 119 11.84 5.67 -13.70
N LEU A 120 10.50 5.78 -13.69
CA LEU A 120 9.71 6.21 -14.84
C LEU A 120 9.53 7.74 -14.86
N ASP A 121 9.02 8.30 -13.76
CA ASP A 121 8.81 9.74 -13.59
C ASP A 121 9.10 10.17 -12.16
N TRP A 122 10.04 11.10 -12.01
CA TRP A 122 10.39 11.71 -10.73
C TRP A 122 9.61 12.99 -10.43
N LYS A 123 9.23 13.77 -11.45
CA LYS A 123 8.76 15.14 -11.27
C LYS A 123 7.37 15.21 -10.63
N ASN A 124 6.50 14.25 -10.95
CA ASN A 124 5.09 14.32 -10.53
C ASN A 124 4.74 13.40 -9.35
N LYS A 125 5.21 12.14 -9.38
CA LYS A 125 4.70 11.11 -8.46
C LYS A 125 5.74 10.13 -7.93
N GLY A 126 7.00 10.17 -8.38
CA GLY A 126 7.98 9.14 -7.99
C GLY A 126 7.51 7.74 -8.40
N SER A 127 7.24 7.55 -9.69
CA SER A 127 6.76 6.30 -10.27
C SER A 127 7.91 5.39 -10.66
N PHE A 128 7.84 4.12 -10.27
CA PHE A 128 8.86 3.10 -10.53
C PHE A 128 8.23 1.88 -11.19
N LEU A 129 8.93 1.33 -12.18
CA LEU A 129 8.67 0.01 -12.74
C LEU A 129 9.59 -1.00 -12.06
N ILE A 130 9.00 -2.03 -11.48
CA ILE A 130 9.69 -3.14 -10.83
C ILE A 130 9.56 -4.37 -11.73
N LEU A 131 10.69 -4.99 -12.03
CA LEU A 131 10.77 -6.25 -12.77
C LEU A 131 11.50 -7.26 -11.90
N VAL A 132 10.90 -8.43 -11.63
CA VAL A 132 11.61 -9.55 -11.00
C VAL A 132 11.77 -10.63 -12.05
N ASN A 133 13.01 -11.05 -12.26
CA ASN A 133 13.32 -12.13 -13.18
C ASN A 133 13.92 -13.29 -12.43
N GLU A 134 13.43 -14.50 -12.70
CA GLU A 134 14.12 -15.74 -12.33
C GLU A 134 15.28 -15.95 -13.30
N LEU A 135 16.45 -16.37 -12.80
CA LEU A 135 17.59 -16.68 -13.64
C LEU A 135 17.65 -18.19 -13.90
N LEU A 136 17.41 -18.59 -15.14
CA LEU A 136 17.50 -19.96 -15.61
C LEU A 136 18.66 -20.06 -16.61
N ASN A 137 19.76 -20.71 -16.22
CA ASN A 137 20.99 -20.79 -17.04
C ASN A 137 21.46 -19.41 -17.54
N ASP A 138 21.53 -18.45 -16.63
CA ASP A 138 21.87 -17.03 -16.88
C ASP A 138 20.90 -16.28 -17.83
N LYS A 139 19.80 -16.90 -18.26
CA LYS A 139 18.74 -16.23 -19.00
C LYS A 139 17.67 -15.72 -18.03
N PRO A 140 17.38 -14.40 -18.01
CA PRO A 140 16.33 -13.85 -17.19
C PRO A 140 14.94 -14.20 -17.78
N ASP A 141 14.11 -14.85 -16.98
CA ASP A 141 12.69 -15.07 -17.24
C ASP A 141 11.86 -14.14 -16.35
N ASN A 142 11.06 -13.25 -16.95
CA ASN A 142 10.30 -12.27 -16.18
C ASN A 142 9.13 -12.96 -15.46
N VAL A 143 9.23 -13.01 -14.13
CA VAL A 143 8.19 -13.61 -13.29
C VAL A 143 7.31 -12.55 -12.63
N LEU A 144 7.71 -11.28 -12.63
CA LEU A 144 6.92 -10.16 -12.13
C LEU A 144 7.21 -8.89 -12.91
N THR A 145 6.13 -8.17 -13.22
CA THR A 145 6.19 -6.76 -13.59
C THR A 145 5.15 -6.00 -12.78
N THR A 146 5.55 -4.95 -12.08
CA THR A 146 4.63 -4.09 -11.32
C THR A 146 5.07 -2.64 -11.34
N GLU A 147 4.13 -1.72 -11.52
CA GLU A 147 4.36 -0.30 -11.37
C GLU A 147 3.91 0.15 -9.98
N MET A 148 4.73 0.98 -9.33
CA MET A 148 4.40 1.53 -8.02
C MET A 148 4.87 2.96 -7.85
N ILE A 149 4.17 3.66 -6.97
CA ILE A 149 4.53 5.00 -6.53
C ILE A 149 5.23 4.87 -5.19
N LEU A 150 6.46 5.39 -5.09
CA LEU A 150 7.21 5.47 -3.85
C LEU A 150 7.18 6.92 -3.35
N LEU A 151 6.28 7.18 -2.41
CA LEU A 151 6.26 8.45 -1.67
C LEU A 151 7.18 8.30 -0.47
N GLY A 152 8.19 9.13 -0.34
CA GLY A 152 9.08 8.97 0.80
C GLY A 152 8.41 9.36 2.12
N GLY A 153 9.01 8.89 3.20
CA GLY A 153 8.33 8.70 4.47
C GLY A 153 7.37 7.51 4.48
N ASN A 154 7.10 6.85 3.33
CA ASN A 154 6.33 5.62 3.28
C ASN A 154 7.18 4.40 2.88
N ILE A 155 6.92 3.27 3.53
CA ILE A 155 7.38 1.95 3.04
C ILE A 155 6.30 1.40 2.11
N ALA A 156 6.67 1.02 0.89
CA ALA A 156 5.84 0.22 0.00
C ALA A 156 6.21 -1.25 0.15
N VAL A 157 5.24 -2.12 0.44
CA VAL A 157 5.45 -3.57 0.55
C VAL A 157 4.64 -4.28 -0.53
N PHE A 158 5.29 -5.22 -1.21
CA PHE A 158 4.71 -6.06 -2.25
C PHE A 158 4.84 -7.53 -1.84
N GLY A 159 3.72 -8.21 -1.63
CA GLY A 159 3.67 -9.64 -1.34
C GLY A 159 3.47 -10.50 -2.59
N PHE A 160 4.10 -11.67 -2.62
CA PHE A 160 3.97 -12.66 -3.69
C PHE A 160 4.17 -14.08 -3.16
N GLU A 161 3.77 -15.09 -3.93
CA GLU A 161 3.89 -16.50 -3.54
C GLU A 161 4.59 -17.30 -4.64
N ASP A 162 5.34 -18.34 -4.25
CA ASP A 162 5.86 -19.32 -5.19
C ASP A 162 4.80 -20.35 -5.62
N ARG A 163 5.18 -21.30 -6.49
CA ARG A 163 4.31 -22.40 -6.95
C ARG A 163 3.80 -23.32 -5.84
N LYS A 164 4.42 -23.30 -4.66
CA LYS A 164 4.04 -24.09 -3.48
C LYS A 164 3.19 -23.26 -2.48
N GLY A 165 2.82 -22.02 -2.84
CA GLY A 165 2.04 -21.12 -1.98
C GLY A 165 2.87 -20.49 -0.85
N LYS A 166 4.20 -20.55 -0.92
CA LYS A 166 5.08 -19.96 0.09
C LYS A 166 5.16 -18.44 -0.10
N PRO A 167 4.82 -17.63 0.91
CA PRO A 167 4.76 -16.18 0.76
C PRO A 167 6.13 -15.52 0.91
N TYR A 168 6.37 -14.52 0.08
CA TYR A 168 7.55 -13.66 0.03
C TYR A 168 7.12 -12.21 -0.08
N PHE A 169 7.99 -11.30 0.35
CA PHE A 169 7.70 -9.87 0.33
C PHE A 169 8.91 -9.07 -0.14
N LEU A 170 8.69 -8.08 -0.98
CA LEU A 170 9.64 -7.02 -1.29
C LEU A 170 9.18 -5.76 -0.58
N SER A 171 10.07 -5.07 0.12
CA SER A 171 9.78 -3.74 0.62
C SER A 171 10.75 -2.71 0.07
N PHE A 172 10.22 -1.53 -0.17
CA PHE A 172 10.93 -0.41 -0.75
C PHE A 172 10.69 0.80 0.13
N TYR A 173 11.77 1.45 0.55
CA TYR A 173 11.73 2.68 1.31
C TYR A 173 12.73 3.68 0.77
N VAL A 174 12.29 4.91 0.54
CA VAL A 174 13.18 5.98 0.08
C VAL A 174 14.00 6.52 1.26
N THR A 175 15.32 6.34 1.24
CA THR A 175 16.25 6.71 2.33
C THR A 175 16.88 8.09 2.17
N GLY A 176 16.88 8.69 0.98
CA GLY A 176 17.40 10.05 0.79
C GLY A 176 17.36 10.55 -0.66
N PRO A 177 17.71 11.83 -0.90
CA PRO A 177 17.72 12.96 0.05
C PRO A 177 16.29 13.37 0.46
N LYS A 178 16.07 13.70 1.74
CA LYS A 178 14.72 14.02 2.28
C LYS A 178 14.04 15.22 1.59
N ASP A 179 14.81 16.16 1.09
CA ASP A 179 14.39 17.35 0.34
C ASP A 179 13.91 17.03 -1.08
N LYS A 180 14.35 15.89 -1.64
CA LYS A 180 13.93 15.42 -2.97
C LYS A 180 12.76 14.44 -2.91
N VAL A 181 12.45 13.93 -1.73
CA VAL A 181 11.27 13.10 -1.47
C VAL A 181 10.00 13.93 -1.57
N LEU A 182 9.08 13.58 -2.48
CA LEU A 182 7.74 14.16 -2.47
C LEU A 182 7.04 13.79 -1.15
N PRO A 183 6.67 14.76 -0.29
CA PRO A 183 5.88 14.46 0.89
C PRO A 183 4.54 13.84 0.45
N PRO A 184 3.93 12.95 1.26
CA PRO A 184 2.59 12.48 0.96
C PRO A 184 1.67 13.69 0.77
N PRO A 185 0.79 13.68 -0.26
CA PRO A 185 -0.07 14.83 -0.53
C PRO A 185 -0.85 15.17 0.75
N PRO A 186 -0.97 16.47 1.10
CA PRO A 186 -1.73 16.86 2.26
C PRO A 186 -3.12 16.22 2.20
N PRO A 187 -3.67 15.73 3.32
CA PRO A 187 -4.99 15.15 3.33
C PRO A 187 -5.97 16.12 2.67
N PRO A 188 -6.91 15.65 1.85
CA PRO A 188 -7.79 16.52 1.10
C PRO A 188 -8.46 17.56 2.04
N PRO A 189 -8.64 18.81 1.57
CA PRO A 189 -9.07 19.98 2.36
C PRO A 189 -10.39 19.76 3.13
N PRO A 190 -10.82 20.69 4.02
CA PRO A 190 -11.93 20.65 4.97
C PRO A 190 -13.15 19.75 4.74
N ALA A 191 -13.51 19.38 3.51
CA ALA A 191 -14.51 18.37 3.20
C ALA A 191 -14.37 17.08 4.03
N ARG A 192 -13.16 16.54 4.25
CA ARG A 192 -12.98 15.34 5.10
C ARG A 192 -13.21 15.63 6.58
N LYS A 193 -12.78 16.80 7.07
CA LYS A 193 -12.97 17.21 8.48
C LYS A 193 -14.44 17.56 8.76
N LYS A 194 -15.09 18.25 7.82
CA LYS A 194 -16.51 18.58 7.80
C LYS A 194 -17.36 17.31 7.75
N LEU A 195 -17.08 16.38 6.82
CA LEU A 195 -17.76 15.10 6.75
C LEU A 195 -17.60 14.28 8.05
N LYS A 196 -16.40 14.23 8.64
CA LYS A 196 -16.20 13.58 9.94
C LYS A 196 -17.04 14.22 11.05
N LYS A 197 -17.10 15.55 11.12
CA LYS A 197 -17.92 16.28 12.08
C LYS A 197 -19.41 16.00 11.87
N GLU A 198 -19.86 16.06 10.62
CA GLU A 198 -21.24 15.78 10.22
C GLU A 198 -21.65 14.33 10.49
N LEU A 199 -20.76 13.35 10.27
CA LEU A 199 -21.01 11.95 10.60
C LEU A 199 -21.06 11.74 12.13
N ALA A 200 -20.14 12.35 12.89
CA ALA A 200 -20.16 12.26 14.35
C ALA A 200 -21.44 12.87 14.96
N GLU A 201 -21.93 13.97 14.40
CA GLU A 201 -23.20 14.58 14.78
C GLU A 201 -24.40 13.71 14.38
N PHE A 202 -24.37 13.11 13.19
CA PHE A 202 -25.40 12.19 12.71
C PHE A 202 -25.50 10.91 13.54
N GLU A 203 -24.36 10.39 13.99
CA GLU A 203 -24.25 9.19 14.84
C GLU A 203 -24.57 9.48 16.31
N LYS A 204 -24.76 10.75 16.71
CA LYS A 204 -25.02 11.11 18.10
C LYS A 204 -26.33 10.48 18.59
N GLY A 205 -26.22 9.68 19.65
CA GLY A 205 -27.34 8.95 20.26
C GLY A 205 -27.68 7.62 19.59
N ALA A 206 -27.03 7.26 18.48
CA ALA A 206 -27.18 5.93 17.87
C ALA A 206 -26.26 4.92 18.56
N VAL A 207 -26.72 3.67 18.71
CA VAL A 207 -25.89 2.63 19.32
C VAL A 207 -25.14 1.85 18.24
N LYS A 208 -23.80 1.93 18.28
CA LYS A 208 -22.97 1.10 17.39
C LYS A 208 -22.99 -0.35 17.87
N ALA A 209 -23.44 -1.25 17.00
CA ALA A 209 -23.33 -2.69 17.21
C ALA A 209 -21.84 -3.11 17.24
N LYS A 210 -21.25 -3.14 18.44
CA LYS A 210 -19.86 -3.53 18.69
C LYS A 210 -19.79 -4.40 19.94
N GLY A 211 -18.93 -5.42 19.95
CA GLY A 211 -18.82 -6.37 21.07
C GLY A 211 -20.01 -7.31 21.14
N ASP A 212 -20.61 -7.48 22.32
CA ASP A 212 -21.73 -8.42 22.56
C ASP A 212 -23.09 -7.93 22.02
N ILE A 213 -23.12 -6.73 21.44
CA ILE A 213 -24.33 -6.14 20.86
C ILE A 213 -24.54 -6.72 19.46
N LYS A 214 -25.50 -7.65 19.33
CA LYS A 214 -25.86 -8.23 18.03
C LYS A 214 -26.46 -7.16 17.10
N PRO A 215 -26.01 -7.07 15.84
CA PRO A 215 -26.61 -6.15 14.88
C PRO A 215 -28.07 -6.55 14.58
N PRO A 216 -28.99 -5.59 14.38
CA PRO A 216 -30.36 -5.89 14.02
C PRO A 216 -30.42 -6.58 12.66
N LYS A 217 -31.33 -7.54 12.49
CA LYS A 217 -31.51 -8.21 11.20
C LYS A 217 -32.30 -7.33 10.24
N LEU A 218 -31.99 -7.45 8.95
CA LEU A 218 -32.73 -6.77 7.90
C LEU A 218 -34.02 -7.54 7.60
N ILE A 219 -35.17 -6.89 7.80
CA ILE A 219 -36.51 -7.42 7.50
C ILE A 219 -36.87 -7.18 6.04
N LYS A 220 -36.61 -5.96 5.53
CA LYS A 220 -36.92 -5.56 4.16
C LYS A 220 -35.69 -4.96 3.52
N LYS A 221 -35.30 -5.52 2.37
CA LYS A 221 -34.25 -4.99 1.50
C LYS A 221 -34.88 -4.53 0.19
N VAL A 222 -34.48 -3.35 -0.26
CA VAL A 222 -34.77 -2.86 -1.61
C VAL A 222 -33.43 -2.59 -2.27
N ASP A 223 -33.18 -3.21 -3.41
CA ASP A 223 -31.93 -2.96 -4.14
C ASP A 223 -32.01 -1.65 -4.94
N PRO A 224 -30.91 -0.90 -5.05
CA PRO A 224 -30.90 0.34 -5.82
C PRO A 224 -31.09 0.08 -7.30
N ILE A 225 -32.02 0.83 -7.89
CA ILE A 225 -32.23 0.84 -9.34
C ILE A 225 -31.05 1.57 -9.97
N TYR A 226 -30.33 0.87 -10.83
CA TYR A 226 -29.17 1.44 -11.49
C TYR A 226 -29.61 2.48 -12.56
N PRO A 227 -29.23 3.76 -12.43
CA PRO A 227 -29.72 4.81 -13.33
C PRO A 227 -29.31 4.61 -14.79
N GLU A 228 -30.21 4.87 -15.74
CA GLU A 228 -29.92 4.75 -17.18
C GLU A 228 -28.82 5.72 -17.62
N GLU A 229 -28.80 6.93 -17.06
CA GLU A 229 -27.76 7.94 -17.34
C GLU A 229 -26.38 7.44 -16.91
N ALA A 230 -26.31 6.78 -15.74
CA ALA A 230 -25.07 6.19 -15.26
C ALA A 230 -24.61 5.03 -16.18
N ARG A 231 -25.56 4.25 -16.70
CA ARG A 231 -25.27 3.15 -17.65
C ARG A 231 -24.72 3.68 -18.96
N LYS A 232 -25.37 4.70 -19.54
CA LYS A 232 -24.94 5.35 -20.78
C LYS A 232 -23.54 5.97 -20.65
N GLN A 233 -23.18 6.44 -19.47
CA GLN A 233 -21.88 7.05 -19.18
C GLN A 233 -20.82 6.04 -18.65
N GLY A 234 -21.15 4.76 -18.50
CA GLY A 234 -20.22 3.74 -17.99
C GLY A 234 -19.80 3.92 -16.52
N ILE A 235 -20.59 4.65 -15.73
CA ILE A 235 -20.24 5.05 -14.36
C ILE A 235 -20.51 3.89 -13.39
N SER A 236 -19.45 3.33 -12.80
CA SER A 236 -19.55 2.20 -11.86
C SER A 236 -18.78 2.45 -10.56
N GLY A 237 -19.10 1.69 -9.52
CA GLY A 237 -18.37 1.71 -8.25
C GLY A 237 -19.26 1.50 -7.02
N VAL A 238 -18.64 1.59 -5.85
CA VAL A 238 -19.29 1.29 -4.56
C VAL A 238 -19.67 2.58 -3.82
N VAL A 239 -20.95 2.70 -3.47
CA VAL A 239 -21.47 3.77 -2.62
C VAL A 239 -21.46 3.30 -1.16
N LEU A 240 -20.80 4.05 -0.28
CA LEU A 240 -20.78 3.80 1.15
C LEU A 240 -21.70 4.80 1.86
N LEU A 241 -22.67 4.28 2.60
CA LEU A 241 -23.66 5.05 3.34
C LEU A 241 -23.53 4.80 4.85
N SER A 242 -23.77 5.83 5.64
CA SER A 242 -24.06 5.73 7.08
C SER A 242 -25.57 5.89 7.24
N VAL A 243 -26.20 4.97 7.95
CA VAL A 243 -27.65 4.83 8.02
C VAL A 243 -28.07 4.77 9.48
N ARG A 244 -29.16 5.45 9.81
CA ARG A 244 -29.75 5.46 11.14
C ARG A 244 -31.18 4.93 11.09
N SER A 245 -31.44 3.91 11.89
CA SER A 245 -32.77 3.39 12.18
C SER A 245 -33.40 4.11 13.37
N ASN A 246 -34.71 3.99 13.52
CA ASN A 246 -35.40 4.29 14.77
C ASN A 246 -35.66 3.01 15.58
N GLU A 247 -36.28 3.18 16.74
CA GLU A 247 -36.66 2.11 17.67
C GLU A 247 -37.56 1.03 17.04
N GLN A 248 -38.28 1.34 15.97
CA GLN A 248 -39.14 0.41 15.23
C GLN A 248 -38.41 -0.24 14.03
N GLY A 249 -37.13 0.08 13.85
CA GLY A 249 -36.28 -0.42 12.76
C GLY A 249 -36.52 0.24 11.41
N ASN A 250 -37.25 1.36 11.35
CA ASN A 250 -37.43 2.14 10.12
C ASN A 250 -36.22 3.06 9.91
N ILE A 251 -35.76 3.22 8.68
CA ILE A 251 -34.67 4.14 8.36
C ILE A 251 -35.16 5.59 8.48
N VAL A 252 -34.55 6.36 9.37
CA VAL A 252 -34.86 7.77 9.61
C VAL A 252 -33.76 8.72 9.16
N GLY A 253 -32.58 8.20 8.82
CA GLY A 253 -31.48 9.02 8.33
C GLY A 253 -30.52 8.24 7.43
N VAL A 254 -30.02 8.91 6.40
CA VAL A 254 -29.00 8.38 5.49
C VAL A 254 -27.99 9.50 5.18
N LYS A 255 -26.70 9.22 5.38
CA LYS A 255 -25.59 10.10 4.97
C LYS A 255 -24.64 9.37 4.05
N ILE A 256 -24.19 10.05 3.00
CA ILE A 256 -23.21 9.51 2.07
C ILE A 256 -21.81 9.70 2.67
N VAL A 257 -21.11 8.59 2.91
CA VAL A 257 -19.72 8.58 3.42
C VAL A 257 -18.74 8.64 2.26
N LYS A 258 -19.02 7.90 1.18
CA LYS A 258 -18.22 7.88 -0.04
C LYS A 258 -19.11 7.49 -1.21
N SER A 259 -18.91 8.11 -2.36
CA SER A 259 -19.57 7.71 -3.59
C SER A 259 -18.66 7.98 -4.79
N PRO A 260 -18.64 7.08 -5.79
CA PRO A 260 -17.96 7.31 -7.06
C PRO A 260 -18.65 8.40 -7.91
N HIS A 261 -19.97 8.58 -7.76
CA HIS A 261 -20.73 9.54 -8.58
C HIS A 261 -22.09 9.87 -7.96
N GLU A 262 -22.60 11.08 -8.20
CA GLU A 262 -23.87 11.56 -7.64
C GLU A 262 -25.09 10.73 -8.08
N LEU A 263 -25.11 10.28 -9.33
CA LEU A 263 -26.19 9.42 -9.85
C LEU A 263 -26.32 8.11 -9.05
N LEU A 264 -25.19 7.48 -8.73
CA LEU A 264 -25.17 6.27 -7.92
C LEU A 264 -25.53 6.58 -6.46
N SER A 265 -25.13 7.75 -5.95
CA SER A 265 -25.53 8.21 -4.62
C SER A 265 -27.04 8.31 -4.46
N LYS A 266 -27.72 8.96 -5.42
CA LYS A 266 -29.17 9.18 -5.37
C LYS A 266 -29.94 7.85 -5.34
N ALA A 267 -29.65 6.97 -6.30
CA ALA A 267 -30.24 5.64 -6.38
C ALA A 267 -30.03 4.82 -5.10
N SER A 268 -28.82 4.87 -4.53
CA SER A 268 -28.49 4.14 -3.30
C SER A 268 -29.27 4.68 -2.09
N VAL A 269 -29.37 6.00 -1.96
CA VAL A 269 -30.12 6.64 -0.87
C VAL A 269 -31.61 6.32 -0.95
N GLU A 270 -32.19 6.38 -2.15
CA GLU A 270 -33.62 6.07 -2.38
C GLU A 270 -33.98 4.64 -2.03
N ALA A 271 -33.10 3.69 -2.35
CA ALA A 271 -33.31 2.28 -2.03
C ALA A 271 -33.18 2.02 -0.51
N VAL A 272 -32.12 2.54 0.11
CA VAL A 272 -31.85 2.32 1.54
C VAL A 272 -32.91 2.96 2.44
N LYS A 273 -33.51 4.09 2.03
CA LYS A 273 -34.64 4.68 2.76
C LYS A 273 -35.85 3.73 2.90
N GLN A 274 -35.97 2.74 2.03
CA GLN A 274 -37.07 1.78 2.04
C GLN A 274 -36.72 0.49 2.80
N TRP A 275 -35.51 0.40 3.34
CA TRP A 275 -35.11 -0.74 4.14
C TRP A 275 -35.83 -0.72 5.49
N LYS A 276 -35.99 -1.92 6.06
CA LYS A 276 -36.52 -2.08 7.41
C LYS A 276 -35.69 -3.10 8.16
N TYR A 277 -35.30 -2.76 9.37
CA TYR A 277 -34.58 -3.62 10.30
C TYR A 277 -35.49 -4.11 11.42
N GLU A 278 -35.08 -5.16 12.11
CA GLU A 278 -35.64 -5.51 13.41
C GLU A 278 -35.31 -4.42 14.44
N PRO A 279 -36.23 -4.07 15.34
CA PRO A 279 -35.94 -3.22 16.49
C PRO A 279 -34.70 -3.71 17.24
N MET A 280 -33.74 -2.82 17.45
CA MET A 280 -32.56 -3.14 18.26
C MET A 280 -32.91 -3.02 19.74
N LEU A 281 -32.91 -4.15 20.46
CA LEU A 281 -33.21 -4.17 21.89
C LEU A 281 -31.91 -4.24 22.71
N ILE A 282 -31.70 -3.27 23.60
CA ILE A 282 -30.60 -3.27 24.56
C ILE A 282 -31.20 -3.25 25.97
N LYS A 283 -30.93 -4.30 26.75
CA LYS A 283 -31.53 -4.50 28.09
C LYS A 283 -33.07 -4.38 28.06
N GLY A 284 -33.71 -4.93 27.01
CA GLY A 284 -35.16 -4.92 26.84
C GLY A 284 -35.77 -3.60 26.37
N LYS A 285 -34.97 -2.55 26.14
CA LYS A 285 -35.45 -1.26 25.62
C LYS A 285 -35.04 -1.09 24.15
N PRO A 286 -35.94 -0.61 23.27
CA PRO A 286 -35.58 -0.34 21.89
C PRO A 286 -34.63 0.85 21.82
N MET A 287 -33.67 0.78 20.89
CA MET A 287 -32.65 1.80 20.66
C MET A 287 -32.54 2.11 19.15
N PRO A 288 -32.25 3.36 18.78
CA PRO A 288 -32.04 3.79 17.39
C PRO A 288 -30.67 3.40 16.81
#